data_AF-A0A5J4KBM3-F1
#
_entry.id   AF-A0A5J4KBM3-F1
#
_cell.length_a   1.000
_cell.length_b   1.000
_cell.length_c   1.000
_cell.angle_alpha   90.00
_cell.angle_beta   90.00
_cell.angle_gamma   90.00
#
_symmetry.space_group_name_H-M   'P 1'
#
loop_
_entity.id
_entity.type
_entity.pdbx_description
1 polymer ?
#
loop_
_entity_poly.entity_id
_entity_poly.type
_entity_poly.pdbx_seq_one_letter_code
_entity_poly.pdbx_strand_id
1 'polypeptide(L)'
;MNGLLQRYDSLSARLRAMHVEHMELIHLIQKESEENKNDPREIGALRELNFNLNLNKERLKELEFEMPHLLKRHKLQWNAILAAETTIGILVLSMFEIGFHAITHIDWMQMVAMFTLMAGALVFFICIMITAFEFAFSPKSVVFEVQHGLKLSQ
;
A
#
# COMPACT_ATOMS: atom_id res chain seq x y z
N MET A 1 0.09 -4.59 -17.86
CA MET A 1 1.02 -4.39 -16.72
C MET A 1 1.13 -2.93 -16.26
N ASN A 2 1.01 -1.91 -17.13
CA ASN A 2 1.14 -0.50 -16.73
C ASN A 2 0.17 -0.01 -15.64
N GLY A 3 -1.06 -0.54 -15.56
CA GLY A 3 -2.05 -0.07 -14.58
C GLY A 3 -1.75 -0.42 -13.12
N LEU A 4 -1.04 -1.51 -12.84
CA LEU A 4 -0.71 -1.93 -11.46
C LEU A 4 0.46 -1.13 -10.90
N LEU A 5 1.52 -0.94 -11.69
CA LEU A 5 2.67 -0.10 -11.32
C LEU A 5 2.25 1.36 -11.15
N GLN A 6 1.41 1.89 -12.04
CA GLN A 6 0.89 3.26 -11.91
C GLN A 6 0.03 3.44 -10.66
N ARG A 7 -0.79 2.44 -10.28
CA ARG A 7 -1.54 2.46 -9.02
C ARG A 7 -0.62 2.40 -7.80
N TYR A 8 0.40 1.54 -7.86
CA TYR A 8 1.40 1.44 -6.80
C TYR A 8 2.14 2.76 -6.59
N ASP A 9 2.61 3.41 -7.66
CA ASP A 9 3.29 4.71 -7.58
C ASP A 9 2.39 5.79 -7.00
N SER A 10 1.12 5.83 -7.42
CA SER A 10 0.15 6.78 -6.88
C SER A 10 -0.12 6.55 -5.38
N LEU A 11 -0.20 5.29 -4.94
CA LEU A 11 -0.39 4.93 -3.53
C LEU A 11 0.85 5.26 -2.71
N SER A 12 2.04 4.99 -3.25
CA SER A 12 3.33 5.28 -2.61
C SER A 12 3.54 6.79 -2.44
N ALA A 13 3.24 7.58 -3.47
CA ALA A 13 3.30 9.04 -3.41
C ALA A 13 2.34 9.60 -2.35
N ARG A 14 1.11 9.07 -2.29
CA ARG A 14 0.10 9.47 -1.30
C ARG A 14 0.49 9.07 0.12
N LEU A 15 1.08 7.89 0.34
CA LEU A 15 1.63 7.49 1.63
C LEU A 15 2.76 8.42 2.09
N ARG A 16 3.66 8.83 1.17
CA ARG A 16 4.72 9.80 1.50
C ARG A 16 4.16 11.16 1.86
N ALA A 17 3.19 11.66 1.10
CA ALA A 17 2.54 12.94 1.39
C ALA A 17 1.86 12.92 2.77
N MET A 18 1.12 11.84 3.08
CA MET A 18 0.47 11.65 4.37
C MET A 18 1.47 11.53 5.53
N HIS A 19 2.64 10.93 5.30
CA HIS A 19 3.71 10.88 6.30
C HIS A 19 4.34 12.24 6.57
N VAL A 20 4.55 13.06 5.53
CA VAL A 20 5.06 14.43 5.67
C VAL A 20 4.05 15.28 6.44
N GLU A 21 2.77 15.23 6.08
CA GLU A 21 1.69 15.94 6.77
C GLU A 21 1.61 15.54 8.26
N HIS A 22 1.72 14.25 8.56
CA HIS A 22 1.76 13.76 9.94
C HIS A 22 2.93 14.34 10.74
N MET A 23 4.13 14.41 10.15
CA MET A 23 5.30 15.00 10.82
C MET A 23 5.15 16.50 11.02
N GLU A 24 4.59 17.22 10.03
CA GLU A 24 4.31 18.65 10.14
C GLU A 24 3.29 18.94 11.24
N LEU A 25 2.21 18.17 11.31
CA LEU A 25 1.17 18.33 12.34
C LEU A 25 1.72 18.08 13.75
N ILE A 26 2.56 17.05 13.94
CA ILE A 26 3.23 16.82 15.23
C ILE A 26 4.10 18.02 15.62
N HIS A 27 4.89 18.54 14.68
CA HIS A 27 5.77 19.66 14.94
C HIS A 27 4.97 20.95 15.25
N LEU A 28 3.86 21.19 14.55
CA LEU A 28 2.96 22.32 14.80
C LEU A 28 2.31 22.21 16.19
N ILE A 29 1.77 21.03 16.54
CA ILE A 29 1.17 20.79 17.86
C ILE A 29 2.20 20.97 18.97
N GLN A 30 3.44 20.52 18.76
CA GLN A 30 4.51 20.68 19.74
C GLN A 30 4.90 22.14 19.90
N LYS A 31 5.06 22.88 18.79
CA LYS A 31 5.39 24.31 18.80
C LYS A 31 4.29 25.15 19.46
N GLU A 32 3.02 24.94 19.10
CA GLU A 32 1.87 25.62 19.71
C GLU A 32 1.73 25.28 21.20
N SER A 33 2.08 24.06 21.61
CA SER A 33 2.10 23.66 23.03
C SER A 33 3.23 24.32 23.82
N GLU A 34 4.36 24.65 23.21
CA GLU A 34 5.48 25.36 23.84
C GLU A 34 5.20 26.87 23.94
N GLU A 35 4.55 27.45 22.93
CA GLU A 35 4.21 28.89 22.88
C GLU A 35 3.16 29.27 23.94
N ASN A 36 2.22 28.36 24.24
CA ASN A 36 1.22 28.49 25.30
C ASN A 36 1.80 28.65 26.73
N LYS A 37 3.09 28.35 26.94
CA LYS A 37 3.72 28.44 28.26
C LYS A 37 4.21 29.85 28.63
N ASN A 38 4.33 30.77 27.67
CA ASN A 38 5.10 32.00 27.86
C ASN A 38 4.30 33.31 27.92
N ASP A 39 3.00 33.36 27.59
CA ASP A 39 2.27 34.65 27.65
C ASP A 39 0.79 34.55 28.10
N PRO A 40 0.45 35.04 29.32
CA PRO A 40 -0.92 35.01 29.86
C PRO A 40 -1.82 36.18 29.43
N ARG A 41 -1.47 37.00 28.43
CA ARG A 41 -2.15 38.29 28.16
C ARG A 41 -3.16 38.32 27.01
N GLU A 42 -3.33 37.27 26.22
CA GLU A 42 -4.28 37.26 25.10
C GLU A 42 -5.32 36.14 25.18
N ILE A 43 -6.37 36.36 25.96
CA ILE A 43 -7.50 35.41 26.12
C ILE A 43 -8.22 35.15 24.78
N GLY A 44 -8.19 36.10 23.85
CA GLY A 44 -8.73 35.96 22.49
C GLY A 44 -7.88 35.08 21.58
N ALA A 45 -6.57 35.34 21.49
CA ALA A 45 -5.64 34.56 20.68
C ALA A 45 -5.48 33.12 21.20
N LEU A 46 -5.54 32.92 22.53
CA LEU A 46 -5.55 31.59 23.14
C LEU A 46 -6.76 30.75 22.72
N ARG A 47 -7.94 31.35 22.49
CA ARG A 47 -9.12 30.61 22.03
C ARG A 47 -8.94 30.13 20.58
N GLU A 48 -8.43 30.99 19.72
CA GLU A 48 -8.16 30.65 18.31
C GLU A 48 -7.04 29.61 18.18
N LEU A 49 -5.97 29.75 18.97
CA LEU A 49 -4.88 28.78 19.06
C LEU A 49 -5.36 27.42 19.57
N ASN A 50 -6.17 27.39 20.63
CA ASN A 50 -6.71 26.13 21.18
C ASN A 50 -7.71 25.47 20.21
N PHE A 51 -8.44 26.26 19.43
CA PHE A 51 -9.30 25.74 18.36
C PHE A 51 -8.47 25.09 17.24
N ASN A 52 -7.42 25.77 16.75
CA ASN A 52 -6.50 25.23 15.73
C ASN A 52 -5.78 23.98 16.23
N LEU A 53 -5.31 23.97 17.48
CA LEU A 53 -4.68 22.81 18.11
C LEU A 53 -5.61 21.60 18.17
N ASN A 54 -6.89 21.79 18.51
CA ASN A 54 -7.88 20.72 18.53
C ASN A 54 -8.18 20.20 17.13
N LEU A 55 -8.30 21.08 16.13
CA LEU A 55 -8.46 20.72 14.72
C LEU A 55 -7.27 19.89 14.20
N ASN A 56 -6.04 20.33 14.49
CA ASN A 56 -4.82 19.64 14.10
C ASN A 56 -4.71 18.25 14.76
N LYS A 57 -5.13 18.11 16.03
CA LYS A 57 -5.20 16.81 16.72
C LYS A 57 -6.27 15.89 16.13
N GLU A 58 -7.41 16.42 15.73
CA GLU A 58 -8.48 15.65 15.10
C GLU A 58 -8.05 15.12 13.73
N ARG A 59 -7.41 15.99 12.92
CA ARG A 59 -6.79 15.62 11.64
C ARG A 59 -5.68 14.58 11.79
N LEU A 60 -4.81 14.74 12.80
CA LEU A 60 -3.75 13.78 13.09
C LEU A 60 -4.33 12.41 13.43
N LYS A 61 -5.40 12.36 14.25
CA LYS A 61 -6.08 11.12 14.63
C LYS A 61 -6.76 10.44 13.45
N GLU A 62 -7.32 11.22 12.52
CA GLU A 62 -7.90 10.71 11.28
C GLU A 62 -6.82 10.12 10.36
N LEU A 63 -5.69 10.82 10.20
CA LEU A 63 -4.52 10.31 9.48
C LEU A 63 -3.99 9.01 10.09
N GLU A 64 -3.83 8.96 11.41
CA GLU A 64 -3.29 7.81 12.13
C GLU A 64 -4.23 6.58 12.05
N PHE A 65 -5.53 6.80 11.89
CA PHE A 65 -6.50 5.74 11.64
C PHE A 65 -6.46 5.19 10.21
N GLU A 66 -6.23 6.05 9.21
CA GLU A 66 -6.24 5.66 7.79
C GLU A 66 -4.91 5.07 7.30
N MET A 67 -3.78 5.59 7.80
CA MET A 67 -2.41 5.19 7.44
C MET A 67 -2.13 3.66 7.57
N PRO A 68 -2.54 2.95 8.64
CA PRO A 68 -2.28 1.50 8.75
C PRO A 68 -3.05 0.68 7.70
N HIS A 69 -4.22 1.13 7.25
CA HIS A 69 -4.97 0.47 6.20
C HIS A 69 -4.27 0.58 4.84
N LEU A 70 -3.73 1.76 4.53
CA LEU A 70 -2.99 2.02 3.29
C LEU A 70 -1.65 1.28 3.26
N LEU A 71 -0.93 1.21 4.39
CA LEU A 71 0.30 0.42 4.53
C LEU A 71 0.06 -1.08 4.31
N LYS A 72 -1.04 -1.62 4.85
CA LYS A 72 -1.39 -3.04 4.68
C LYS A 72 -1.69 -3.37 3.22
N ARG A 73 -2.40 -2.49 2.50
CA ARG A 73 -2.64 -2.62 1.05
C ARG A 73 -1.34 -2.53 0.23
N HIS A 74 -0.48 -1.56 0.53
CA HIS A 74 0.80 -1.41 -0.15
C HIS A 74 1.69 -2.66 -0.01
N LYS A 75 1.75 -3.26 1.18
CA LYS A 75 2.51 -4.50 1.42
C LYS A 75 1.92 -5.71 0.69
N LEU A 76 0.59 -5.80 0.62
CA LEU A 76 -0.09 -6.88 -0.10
C LEU A 76 0.16 -6.79 -1.61
N GLN A 77 0.08 -5.58 -2.18
CA GLN A 77 0.36 -5.33 -3.59
C GLN A 77 1.81 -5.64 -3.94
N TRP A 78 2.77 -5.25 -3.10
CA TRP A 78 4.17 -5.56 -3.33
C TRP A 78 4.44 -7.07 -3.26
N ASN A 79 3.85 -7.78 -2.29
CA ASN A 79 3.95 -9.24 -2.22
C ASN A 79 3.35 -9.92 -3.46
N ALA A 80 2.24 -9.41 -4.00
CA ALA A 80 1.63 -9.94 -5.22
C ALA A 80 2.53 -9.72 -6.46
N ILE A 81 3.14 -8.53 -6.59
CA ILE A 81 4.09 -8.25 -7.68
C ILE A 81 5.30 -9.18 -7.59
N LEU A 82 5.87 -9.34 -6.39
CA LEU A 82 7.03 -10.21 -6.17
C LEU A 82 6.70 -11.69 -6.43
N ALA A 83 5.49 -12.14 -6.07
CA ALA A 83 5.00 -13.47 -6.41
C ALA A 83 4.83 -13.65 -7.94
N ALA A 84 4.33 -12.65 -8.65
CA ALA A 84 4.20 -12.68 -10.10
C ALA A 84 5.57 -12.78 -10.78
N GLU A 85 6.54 -11.96 -10.38
CA GLU A 85 7.91 -12.01 -10.90
C GLU A 85 8.59 -13.36 -10.60
N THR A 86 8.41 -13.89 -9.38
CA THR A 86 8.92 -15.21 -8.99
C THR A 86 8.32 -16.31 -9.87
N THR A 87 7.02 -16.24 -10.14
CA THR A 87 6.33 -17.20 -11.01
C THR A 87 6.91 -17.19 -12.43
N ILE A 88 7.12 -16.01 -13.00
CA ILE A 88 7.72 -15.87 -14.34
C ILE A 88 9.10 -16.53 -14.35
N GLY A 89 9.91 -16.29 -13.31
CA GLY A 89 11.21 -16.93 -13.15
C GLY A 89 11.14 -18.46 -13.12
N ILE A 90 10.23 -19.03 -12.33
CA ILE A 90 10.03 -20.49 -12.23
C ILE A 90 9.60 -21.08 -13.57
N LEU A 91 8.66 -20.43 -14.27
CA LEU A 91 8.18 -20.92 -15.57
C LEU A 91 9.28 -20.88 -16.64
N VAL A 92 10.07 -19.80 -16.68
CA VAL A 92 11.22 -19.70 -17.59
C VAL A 92 12.25 -20.80 -17.28
N LEU A 93 12.55 -21.04 -16.00
CA LEU A 93 13.45 -22.12 -15.58
C LEU A 93 12.94 -23.50 -16.03
N SER A 94 11.63 -23.75 -15.90
CA SER A 94 11.01 -25.00 -16.35
C SER A 94 11.16 -25.22 -17.87
N MET A 95 11.13 -24.16 -18.68
CA MET A 95 11.38 -24.26 -20.12
C MET A 95 12.82 -24.72 -20.43
N PHE A 96 13.79 -24.25 -19.65
CA PHE A 96 15.18 -24.69 -19.78
C PHE A 96 15.35 -26.15 -19.37
N GLU A 97 14.69 -26.59 -18.29
CA GLU A 97 14.75 -28.00 -17.84
C GLU A 97 14.18 -28.95 -18.90
N ILE A 98 13.04 -28.59 -19.52
CA ILE A 98 12.44 -29.36 -20.62
C ILE A 98 13.38 -29.40 -21.83
N GLY A 99 13.95 -28.25 -22.21
CA GLY A 99 14.91 -28.16 -23.31
C GLY A 99 16.19 -28.97 -23.05
N PHE A 100 16.69 -28.97 -21.82
CA PHE A 100 17.86 -29.74 -21.42
C PHE A 100 17.59 -31.24 -21.42
N HIS A 101 16.42 -31.67 -20.94
CA HIS A 101 15.98 -33.05 -21.03
C HIS A 101 15.89 -33.53 -22.49
N ALA A 102 15.36 -32.68 -23.40
CA ALA A 102 15.24 -33.02 -24.81
C ALA A 102 16.60 -33.27 -25.50
N ILE A 103 17.69 -32.67 -25.02
CA ILE A 103 19.05 -32.86 -25.56
C ILE A 103 19.75 -34.05 -24.91
N THR A 104 19.62 -34.19 -23.59
CA THR A 104 20.40 -35.15 -22.79
C THR A 104 19.73 -36.51 -22.63
N HIS A 105 18.42 -36.59 -22.87
CA HIS A 105 17.60 -37.80 -22.69
C HIS A 105 17.72 -38.42 -21.29
N ILE A 106 17.97 -37.59 -20.28
CA ILE A 106 18.09 -38.02 -18.88
C ILE A 106 16.70 -38.14 -18.25
N ASP A 107 16.27 -39.36 -17.93
CA ASP A 107 14.91 -39.66 -17.44
C ASP A 107 14.51 -38.91 -16.16
N TRP A 108 15.43 -38.74 -15.20
CA TRP A 108 15.10 -38.04 -13.95
C TRP A 108 14.80 -36.54 -14.15
N MET A 109 15.36 -35.94 -15.21
CA MET A 109 15.17 -34.53 -15.53
C MET A 109 13.72 -34.23 -15.95
N GLN A 110 13.04 -35.19 -16.59
CA GLN A 110 11.64 -35.08 -16.97
C GLN A 110 10.75 -34.92 -15.74
N MET A 111 11.00 -35.71 -14.69
CA MET A 111 10.23 -35.66 -13.46
C MET A 111 10.42 -34.31 -12.75
N VAL A 112 11.66 -33.83 -12.66
CA VAL A 112 11.99 -32.52 -12.08
C VAL A 112 11.25 -31.41 -12.83
N ALA A 113 11.35 -31.38 -14.17
CA ALA A 113 10.68 -30.40 -15.01
C ALA A 113 9.16 -30.37 -14.82
N MET A 114 8.54 -31.55 -14.62
CA MET A 114 7.11 -31.63 -14.37
C MET A 114 6.73 -31.02 -13.01
N PHE A 115 7.53 -31.28 -11.97
CA PHE A 115 7.30 -30.72 -10.63
C PHE A 115 7.49 -29.20 -10.61
N THR A 116 8.55 -28.68 -11.21
CA THR A 116 8.80 -27.22 -11.31
C THR A 116 7.70 -26.52 -12.10
N LEU A 117 7.24 -27.10 -13.22
CA LEU A 117 6.13 -26.56 -13.99
C LEU A 117 4.83 -26.52 -13.17
N MET A 118 4.49 -27.63 -12.48
CA MET A 118 3.28 -27.73 -11.67
C MET A 118 3.31 -26.74 -10.49
N ALA A 119 4.47 -26.63 -9.82
CA ALA A 119 4.67 -25.67 -8.74
C ALA A 119 4.54 -24.23 -9.25
N GLY A 120 5.17 -23.91 -10.39
CA GLY A 120 5.04 -22.60 -11.04
C GLY A 120 3.59 -22.26 -11.39
N ALA A 121 2.85 -23.20 -11.97
CA ALA A 121 1.44 -23.02 -12.30
C ALA A 121 0.57 -22.77 -11.05
N LEU A 122 0.85 -23.45 -9.94
CA LEU A 122 0.13 -23.27 -8.68
C LEU A 122 0.41 -21.88 -8.07
N VAL A 123 1.67 -21.44 -8.05
CA VAL A 123 2.03 -20.09 -7.60
C VAL A 123 1.37 -19.02 -8.49
N PHE A 124 1.33 -19.24 -9.80
CA PHE A 124 0.63 -18.35 -10.73
C PHE A 124 -0.86 -18.23 -10.42
N PHE A 125 -1.52 -19.36 -10.15
CA PHE A 125 -2.95 -19.39 -9.84
C PHE A 125 -3.27 -18.65 -8.54
N ILE A 126 -2.44 -18.83 -7.50
CA ILE A 126 -2.55 -18.06 -6.25
C ILE A 126 -2.39 -16.57 -6.53
N CYS A 127 -1.42 -16.18 -7.36
CA CYS A 127 -1.19 -14.79 -7.72
C CYS A 127 -2.43 -14.16 -8.38
N ILE A 128 -3.03 -14.86 -9.36
CA ILE A 128 -4.27 -14.41 -10.02
C ILE A 128 -5.41 -14.27 -9.00
N MET A 129 -5.58 -15.24 -8.10
CA MET A 129 -6.63 -15.20 -7.08
C MET A 129 -6.47 -13.98 -6.16
N ILE A 130 -5.26 -13.71 -5.67
CA ILE A 130 -4.98 -12.53 -4.82
C ILE A 130 -5.32 -11.25 -5.56
N THR A 131 -4.86 -11.12 -6.81
CA THR A 131 -5.17 -9.94 -7.64
C THR A 131 -6.68 -9.81 -7.89
N ALA A 132 -7.37 -10.90 -8.20
CA ALA A 132 -8.81 -10.90 -8.42
C ALA A 132 -9.60 -10.51 -7.16
N PHE A 133 -9.20 -11.01 -5.99
CA PHE A 133 -9.77 -10.59 -4.72
C PHE A 133 -9.53 -9.11 -4.45
N GLU A 134 -8.32 -8.59 -4.67
CA GLU A 134 -8.07 -7.15 -4.54
C GLU A 134 -8.99 -6.32 -5.45
N PHE A 135 -9.18 -6.72 -6.70
CA PHE A 135 -10.09 -6.03 -7.62
C PHE A 135 -11.56 -6.12 -7.17
N ALA A 136 -12.00 -7.29 -6.71
CA ALA A 136 -13.37 -7.51 -6.24
C ALA A 136 -13.70 -6.70 -4.97
N PHE A 137 -12.74 -6.54 -4.07
CA PHE A 137 -12.90 -5.77 -2.83
C PHE A 137 -12.54 -4.29 -2.96
N SER A 138 -11.97 -3.86 -4.10
CA SER A 138 -11.59 -2.48 -4.38
C SER A 138 -12.71 -1.41 -4.38
N PRO A 139 -14.02 -1.69 -4.59
CA PRO A 139 -15.03 -0.61 -4.68
C PRO A 139 -15.23 0.17 -3.37
N LYS A 140 -14.86 -0.41 -2.22
CA LYS A 140 -15.15 0.20 -0.91
C LYS A 140 -14.33 1.46 -0.60
N SER A 141 -13.16 1.66 -1.22
CA SER A 141 -12.38 2.89 -0.99
C SER A 141 -12.85 4.08 -1.82
N VAL A 142 -13.47 3.84 -2.99
CA VAL A 142 -14.01 4.92 -3.85
C VAL A 142 -15.30 5.49 -3.26
N VAL A 143 -16.15 4.64 -2.67
CA VAL A 143 -17.38 5.09 -2.01
C VAL A 143 -17.08 6.00 -0.82
N PHE A 144 -15.96 5.77 -0.11
CA PHE A 144 -15.55 6.60 1.03
C PHE A 144 -15.01 7.97 0.59
N GLU A 145 -14.18 8.03 -0.46
CA GLU A 145 -13.69 9.31 -1.03
C GLU A 145 -14.83 10.16 -1.61
N VAL A 146 -15.81 9.54 -2.27
CA VAL A 146 -16.98 10.26 -2.81
C VAL A 146 -17.91 10.73 -1.69
N GLN A 147 -18.13 9.93 -0.64
CA GLN A 147 -18.94 10.35 0.51
C GLN A 147 -18.26 11.46 1.33
N HIS A 148 -16.93 11.42 1.49
CA HIS A 148 -16.20 12.45 2.24
C HIS A 148 -16.14 13.76 1.44
N GLY A 149 -15.93 13.70 0.11
CA GLY A 149 -16.02 14.87 -0.77
C GLY A 149 -17.42 15.49 -0.81
N LEU A 150 -18.48 14.68 -0.78
CA LEU A 150 -19.86 15.17 -0.70
C LEU A 150 -20.20 15.82 0.65
N LYS A 151 -19.62 15.34 1.76
CA LYS A 151 -19.81 15.94 3.09
C LYS A 151 -19.04 17.26 3.29
N LEU A 152 -17.95 17.49 2.57
CA LEU A 152 -17.21 18.75 2.59
C LEU A 152 -17.80 19.82 1.66
N SER A 153 -18.72 19.43 0.77
CA SER A 153 -19.41 20.34 -0.17
C SER A 153 -20.79 20.83 0.33
N GLN A 154 -21.22 20.40 1.53
CA GLN A 154 -22.44 20.83 2.22
C GLN A 154 -22.09 21.68 3.43
#